data_AF-A0A2S5XBC6-F1
#
_entry.id   AF-A0A2S5XBC6-F1
#
_cell.length_a   1.000
_cell.length_b   1.000
_cell.length_c   1.000
_cell.angle_alpha   90.00
_cell.angle_beta   90.00
_cell.angle_gamma   90.00
#
_symmetry.space_group_name_H-M   'P 1'
#
loop_
_entity.id
_entity.type
_entity.pdbx_description
1 polymer ?
#
loop_
_entity_poly.entity_id
_entity_poly.type
_entity_poly.pdbx_seq_one_letter_code
_entity_poly.pdbx_strand_id
1 'polypeptide(L)' 'MPIMAKPLAPLAEVIKQKADAIGLSYGEYMTALAADALGMPEYAPRPKTTHTQLNFPEEPATNAA' A
#
# COMPACT_ATOMS: atom_id res chain seq x y z
N MET A 1 8.33 -20.73 -6.40
CA MET A 1 8.71 -19.50 -5.68
C MET A 1 8.92 -18.41 -6.72
N PRO A 2 8.06 -17.39 -6.83
CA PRO A 2 8.34 -16.28 -7.73
C PRO A 2 9.58 -15.54 -7.21
N ILE A 3 10.60 -15.38 -8.06
CA ILE A 3 11.78 -14.58 -7.74
C ILE A 3 11.35 -13.12 -7.85
N MET A 4 11.06 -12.49 -6.70
CA MET A 4 10.84 -11.05 -6.67
C MET A 4 12.17 -10.36 -6.97
N ALA A 5 12.26 -9.72 -8.14
CA ALA A 5 13.37 -8.82 -8.43
C ALA A 5 13.32 -7.66 -7.41
N LYS A 6 14.23 -7.66 -6.44
CA LYS A 6 14.40 -6.54 -5.51
C LYS A 6 15.31 -5.50 -6.17
N PRO A 7 14.83 -4.28 -6.42
CA PRO A 7 15.70 -3.22 -6.90
C PRO A 7 16.80 -2.93 -5.87
N LEU A 8 17.92 -2.40 -6.35
CA LEU A 8 19.01 -1.96 -5.47
C LEU A 8 18.50 -0.90 -4.48
N ALA A 9 19.10 -0.89 -3.29
CA ALA A 9 18.65 -0.07 -2.16
C ALA A 9 18.37 1.41 -2.51
N PRO A 10 19.19 2.12 -3.31
CA PRO A 10 18.90 3.50 -3.66
C PRO A 10 17.57 3.69 -4.41
N LEU A 11 17.25 2.78 -5.33
CA LEU A 11 16.01 2.83 -6.10
C LEU A 11 14.82 2.41 -5.23
N ALA A 12 14.99 1.37 -4.40
CA ALA A 12 13.95 0.92 -3.48
C ALA A 12 13.52 2.04 -2.51
N GLU A 13 14.46 2.85 -2.03
CA GLU A 13 14.19 3.97 -1.13
C GLU A 13 13.35 5.06 -1.83
N VAL A 14 13.71 5.42 -3.07
CA VAL A 14 12.94 6.39 -3.87
C VAL A 14 11.51 5.89 -4.14
N ILE A 15 11.36 4.61 -4.49
CA ILE A 15 10.05 3.98 -4.72
C ILE A 15 9.21 4.06 -3.47
N LYS A 16 9.77 3.73 -2.30
CA LYS A 16 9.08 3.80 -1.02
C LYS A 16 8.64 5.23 -0.70
N GLN A 17 9.54 6.20 -0.80
CA GLN A 17 9.23 7.60 -0.50
C GLN A 17 8.10 8.15 -1.38
N LYS A 18 8.10 7.81 -2.68
CA LYS A 18 7.03 8.23 -3.58
C LYS A 18 5.72 7.51 -3.32
N ALA A 19 5.76 6.23 -2.98
CA ALA A 19 4.57 5.47 -2.59
C ALA A 19 3.90 6.10 -1.36
N ASP A 20 4.68 6.37 -0.32
CA ASP A 20 4.21 6.99 0.93
C ASP A 20 3.59 8.37 0.67
N ALA A 21 4.20 9.19 -0.20
CA ALA A 21 3.72 10.54 -0.53
C ALA A 21 2.32 10.58 -1.17
N ILE A 22 1.89 9.48 -1.80
CA ILE A 22 0.56 9.38 -2.43
C ILE A 22 -0.33 8.32 -1.77
N GLY A 23 0.05 7.85 -0.58
CA GLY A 23 -0.75 6.89 0.20
C GLY A 23 -0.87 5.50 -0.45
N LEU A 24 0.15 5.08 -1.19
CA LEU A 24 0.26 3.73 -1.75
C LEU A 24 1.30 2.92 -0.99
N SER A 25 1.11 1.60 -0.92
CA SER A 25 2.17 0.68 -0.52
C SER A 25 3.25 0.59 -1.60
N TYR A 26 4.44 0.14 -1.21
CA TYR A 26 5.55 -0.12 -2.13
C TYR A 26 5.14 -0.98 -3.34
N GLY A 27 4.40 -2.07 -3.08
CA GLY A 27 3.93 -2.98 -4.14
C GLY A 27 2.90 -2.33 -5.06
N GLU A 28 1.97 -1.54 -4.50
CA GLU A 28 1.01 -0.79 -5.29
C GLU A 28 1.71 0.25 -6.17
N TYR A 29 2.69 0.97 -5.63
CA TYR A 29 3.45 1.94 -6.42
C TYR A 29 4.25 1.27 -7.55
N MET A 30 4.85 0.10 -7.30
CA MET A 30 5.50 -0.70 -8.35
C MET A 30 4.53 -1.11 -9.46
N THR A 31 3.31 -1.51 -9.10
CA THR A 31 2.26 -1.82 -10.08
C THR A 31 1.84 -0.58 -10.86
N ALA A 32 1.73 0.58 -10.21
CA ALA A 32 1.42 1.85 -10.87
C ALA A 32 2.50 2.24 -11.90
N LEU A 33 3.78 2.10 -11.56
CA LEU A 33 4.89 2.33 -12.48
C LEU A 33 4.85 1.36 -13.68
N ALA A 34 4.55 0.09 -13.45
CA ALA A 34 4.44 -0.91 -14.52
C ALA A 34 3.24 -0.62 -15.44
N ALA A 35 2.07 -0.30 -14.86
CA ALA A 35 0.87 0.06 -15.60
C ALA A 35 1.12 1.28 -16.50
N ASP A 36 1.75 2.32 -15.96
CA ASP A 36 2.13 3.52 -16.71
C ASP A 36 3.12 3.21 -17.85
N ALA A 37 4.21 2.50 -17.54
CA ALA A 37 5.24 2.13 -18.52
C ALA A 37 4.71 1.26 -19.66
N LEU A 38 3.64 0.48 -19.41
CA LEU A 38 2.99 -0.38 -20.40
C LEU A 38 1.81 0.32 -21.11
N GLY A 39 1.48 1.57 -20.77
CA GLY A 39 0.35 2.30 -21.34
C GLY A 39 -1.01 1.75 -20.93
N MET A 40 -1.11 1.17 -19.73
CA MET A 40 -2.28 0.49 -19.17
C MET A 40 -2.75 1.16 -17.85
N PRO A 41 -3.00 2.50 -17.83
CA PRO A 41 -3.25 3.25 -16.59
C PRO A 41 -4.50 2.80 -15.83
N GLU A 42 -5.47 2.17 -16.49
CA GLU A 42 -6.69 1.63 -15.88
C GLU A 42 -6.42 0.49 -14.88
N TYR A 43 -5.25 -0.15 -14.96
CA TYR A 43 -4.79 -1.17 -14.02
C TYR A 43 -3.94 -0.60 -12.88
N ALA A 44 -3.69 0.71 -12.86
CA ALA A 44 -2.96 1.34 -11.77
C ALA A 44 -3.79 1.29 -10.46
N PRO A 45 -3.17 0.94 -9.33
CA PRO A 45 -3.84 0.95 -8.04
C PRO A 45 -4.23 2.37 -7.65
N ARG A 46 -5.42 2.51 -7.07
CA ARG A 46 -5.94 3.78 -6.59
C ARG A 46 -5.46 4.04 -5.16
N PRO A 47 -5.11 5.29 -4.82
CA PRO A 47 -4.81 5.67 -3.44
C PRO A 47 -5.94 5.22 -2.51
N LYS A 48 -5.60 4.57 -1.40
CA LYS A 48 -6.59 4.29 -0.38
C LYS A 48 -6.95 5.62 0.27
N THR A 49 -8.15 6.12 0.01
CA THR A 49 -8.72 7.17 0.86
C THR A 49 -8.63 6.66 2.28
N THR A 50 -7.93 7.40 3.14
CA THR A 50 -7.60 7.03 4.51
C THR A 50 -8.76 6.30 5.17
N HIS A 51 -8.48 5.07 5.62
CA HIS A 51 -9.41 4.21 6.32
C HIS A 51 -10.23 5.01 7.33
N THR A 52 -11.55 5.08 7.12
CA THR A 52 -12.51 5.23 8.21
C THR A 52 -12.11 4.18 9.25
N GLN A 53 -11.58 4.61 10.39
CA GLN A 53 -11.33 3.71 11.51
C GLN A 53 -12.67 3.07 11.85
N LEU A 54 -12.80 1.76 11.59
CA LEU A 54 -13.92 0.98 12.09
C LEU A 54 -13.74 0.92 13.61
N ASN A 55 -14.38 1.86 14.31
CA ASN A 55 -14.43 1.89 15.76
C ASN A 55 -15.33 0.74 16.21
N PHE A 56 -14.72 -0.40 16.55
CA PHE A 56 -15.46 -1.47 17.20
C PHE A 56 -15.70 -1.06 18.65
N PRO A 57 -16.95 -1.02 19.14
CA PRO A 57 -17.20 -0.74 20.55
C PRO A 57 -16.60 -1.85 21.40
N GLU A 58 -15.78 -1.49 22.40
CA GLU A 58 -15.30 -2.42 23.41
C GLU A 58 -16.51 -2.96 24.21
N GLU A 59 -16.68 -4.28 24.24
CA GLU A 59 -17.63 -4.93 25.15
C GLU A 59 -17.18 -4.68 26.60
N PRO A 60 -18.07 -4.19 27.49
CA PRO A 60 -17.71 -3.98 28.88
C PRO A 60 -17.41 -5.32 29.54
N ALA A 61 -16.20 -5.45 30.08
CA ALA A 61 -15.76 -6.61 30.85
C ALA A 61 -16.77 -6.91 31.97
N THR A 62 -17.50 -8.02 31.82
CA THR A 62 -18.39 -8.54 32.84
C THR A 62 -17.53 -9.14 33.96
N ASN A 63 -17.19 -8.32 34.96
CA ASN A 63 -16.62 -8.82 36.20
C ASN A 63 -17.77 -9.39 37.03
N ALA A 64 -17.97 -10.71 36.94
CA ALA A 64 -18.88 -11.43 37.82
C ALA A 64 -18.33 -11.37 39.26
N ALA A 65 -19.18 -10.90 40.17
CA ALA A 65 -18.96 -10.82 41.62
C ALA A 65 -19.31 -12.14 42.32
#